data_AF-A0A7S4NYN9-F1
#
_entry.id   AF-A0A7S4NYN9-F1
#
_cell.length_a   1.000
_cell.length_b   1.000
_cell.length_c   1.000
_cell.angle_alpha   90.00
_cell.angle_beta   90.00
_cell.angle_gamma   90.00
#
_symmetry.space_group_name_H-M   'P 1'
#
loop_
_entity.id
_entity.type
_entity.pdbx_description
1 polymer ?
#
loop_
_entity_poly.entity_id
_entity_poly.type
_entity_poly.pdbx_seq_one_letter_code
_entity_poly.pdbx_strand_id
1 'polypeptide(L)'
;TALEEISKQRRTNKEFRTFMKSALDKCHGTEINSFLVLPIQRIPRYVMLLEQMYKYTPESHPDHAPLAQVVVDIRDVADYVNDKKRAAESQMQVKKCYDQITGVGFELVSPSRRYVYEGFLFELDEKQRLRERYVFLFNDLFLVSAHQKNRKFGSTNTRELDLTQNEEFAYKYSVEGFEGMEVSECEY
;
A
#
# COMPACT_ATOMS: atom_id res chain seq x y z
N THR A 1 1.53 -6.31 9.69
CA THR A 1 2.84 -5.63 9.77
C THR A 1 3.67 -6.24 10.89
N ALA A 2 4.97 -5.96 10.96
CA ALA A 2 5.83 -6.42 12.07
C ALA A 2 5.29 -5.99 13.45
N LEU A 3 4.75 -4.77 13.57
CA LEU A 3 4.14 -4.28 14.81
C LEU A 3 2.88 -5.07 15.22
N GLU A 4 2.03 -5.43 14.25
CA GLU A 4 0.85 -6.27 14.50
C GLU A 4 1.26 -7.67 14.97
N GLU A 5 2.28 -8.27 14.36
CA GLU A 5 2.76 -9.60 14.75
C GLU A 5 3.40 -9.57 16.14
N ILE A 6 4.20 -8.55 16.46
CA ILE A 6 4.75 -8.35 17.81
C ILE A 6 3.62 -8.19 18.83
N SER A 7 2.58 -7.41 18.51
CA SER A 7 1.41 -7.23 19.38
C SER A 7 0.66 -8.54 19.60
N LYS A 8 0.53 -9.37 18.56
CA LYS A 8 -0.08 -10.70 18.63
C LYS A 8 0.75 -11.63 19.51
N GLN A 9 2.06 -11.75 19.28
CA GLN A 9 2.94 -12.59 20.08
C GLN A 9 2.99 -12.15 21.56
N ARG A 10 2.90 -10.84 21.83
CA ARG A 10 2.78 -10.31 23.20
C ARG A 10 1.47 -10.72 23.89
N ARG A 11 0.43 -11.12 23.16
CA ARG A 11 -0.84 -11.61 23.73
C ARG A 11 -0.84 -13.13 23.86
N THR A 12 -0.34 -13.84 22.85
CA THR A 12 -0.47 -15.30 22.74
C THR A 12 0.69 -16.08 23.36
N ASN A 13 1.90 -15.53 23.36
CA ASN A 13 3.11 -16.26 23.76
C ASN A 13 3.65 -15.74 25.10
N LYS A 14 3.62 -16.60 26.13
CA LYS A 14 4.09 -16.28 27.49
C LYS A 14 5.61 -16.09 27.56
N GLU A 15 6.40 -16.90 26.85
CA GLU A 15 7.86 -16.79 26.82
C GLU A 15 8.29 -15.47 26.17
N PHE A 16 7.66 -15.13 25.05
CA PHE A 16 7.90 -13.87 24.34
C PHE A 16 7.60 -12.66 25.24
N ARG A 17 6.52 -12.69 26.04
CA ARG A 17 6.22 -11.62 27.00
C ARG A 17 7.30 -11.46 28.06
N THR A 18 7.82 -12.56 28.60
CA THR A 18 8.88 -12.52 29.62
C THR A 18 10.17 -11.97 29.02
N PHE A 19 10.53 -12.41 27.81
CA PHE A 19 11.65 -11.86 27.05
C PHE A 19 11.49 -10.34 26.83
N MET A 20 10.33 -9.90 26.36
CA MET A 20 10.05 -8.48 26.11
C MET A 20 10.19 -7.61 27.37
N LYS A 21 9.78 -8.12 28.55
CA LYS A 21 10.01 -7.42 29.82
C LYS A 21 11.49 -7.30 30.17
N SER A 22 12.24 -8.40 30.06
CA SER A 22 13.68 -8.39 30.32
C SER A 22 14.45 -7.48 29.34
N ALA A 23 14.03 -7.46 28.08
CA ALA A 23 14.61 -6.60 27.06
C ALA A 23 14.34 -5.11 27.33
N LEU A 24 13.16 -4.77 27.86
CA LEU A 24 12.79 -3.38 28.19
C LEU A 24 13.73 -2.76 29.23
N ASP A 25 14.08 -3.53 30.27
CA ASP A 25 15.02 -3.08 31.31
C ASP A 25 16.42 -2.84 30.72
N LYS A 26 16.86 -3.69 29.79
CA LYS A 26 18.14 -3.53 29.08
C LYS A 26 18.15 -2.36 28.10
N CYS A 27 16.99 -1.95 27.60
CA CYS A 27 16.83 -0.88 26.62
C CYS A 27 16.41 0.46 27.25
N HIS A 28 16.70 0.65 28.55
CA HIS A 28 16.38 1.89 29.29
C HIS A 28 14.90 2.32 29.18
N GLY A 29 13.98 1.35 29.18
CA GLY A 29 12.54 1.63 29.06
C GLY A 29 12.05 1.95 27.65
N THR A 30 12.91 1.84 26.62
CA THR A 30 12.49 2.03 25.23
C THR A 30 11.87 0.75 24.68
N GLU A 31 10.62 0.83 24.21
CA GLU A 31 9.94 -0.31 23.60
C GLU A 31 10.51 -0.65 22.21
N ILE A 32 10.46 -1.93 21.84
CA ILE A 32 10.87 -2.42 20.51
C ILE A 32 10.16 -1.68 19.36
N ASN A 33 8.90 -1.29 19.59
CA ASN A 33 8.10 -0.57 18.61
C ASN A 33 8.76 0.75 18.20
N SER A 34 9.34 1.47 19.17
CA SER A 34 10.05 2.73 18.92
C SER A 34 11.30 2.53 18.07
N PHE A 35 12.01 1.41 18.25
CA PHE A 35 13.18 1.07 17.44
C PHE A 35 12.82 0.70 15.99
N LEU A 36 11.68 0.04 15.79
CA LEU A 36 11.22 -0.37 14.44
C LEU A 36 10.83 0.82 13.56
N VAL A 37 10.54 1.99 14.15
CA VAL A 37 10.29 3.22 13.40
C VAL A 37 11.58 3.92 12.97
N LEU A 38 12.72 3.67 13.63
CA LEU A 38 13.96 4.40 13.36
C LEU A 38 14.45 4.27 11.91
N PRO A 39 14.44 3.10 11.23
CA PRO A 39 14.93 3.01 9.86
C PRO A 39 14.18 3.91 8.88
N ILE A 40 12.86 4.09 9.07
CA ILE A 40 12.04 4.95 8.21
C ILE A 40 12.34 6.43 8.43
N GLN A 41 12.80 6.80 9.63
CA GLN A 41 13.14 8.17 10.01
C GLN A 41 14.62 8.51 9.74
N ARG A 42 15.50 7.52 9.75
CA ARG A 42 16.95 7.72 9.60
C ARG A 42 17.34 8.19 8.21
N ILE A 43 16.71 7.65 7.17
CA ILE A 43 17.07 8.01 5.79
C ILE A 43 16.73 9.47 5.48
N PRO A 44 15.50 9.98 5.74
CA PRO A 44 15.21 11.41 5.58
C PRO A 44 16.15 12.31 6.40
N ARG A 45 16.53 11.86 7.61
CA ARG A 45 17.46 12.61 8.46
C ARG A 45 18.86 12.72 7.85
N TYR A 46 19.37 11.67 7.22
CA TYR A 46 20.66 11.73 6.54
C TYR A 46 20.63 12.66 5.34
N VAL A 47 19.55 12.64 4.54
CA VAL A 47 19.35 13.60 3.45
C VAL A 47 19.45 15.02 3.98
N MET A 48 18.68 15.37 5.01
CA MET A 48 18.69 16.71 5.60
C MET A 48 20.06 17.13 6.14
N LEU A 49 20.75 16.24 6.86
CA LEU A 49 22.06 16.54 7.45
C LEU A 49 23.14 16.75 6.37
N LEU A 50 23.14 15.91 5.34
CA LEU A 50 24.11 16.00 4.24
C LEU A 50 23.85 17.23 3.36
N GLU A 51 22.59 17.58 3.11
CA GLU A 51 22.22 18.82 2.43
C GLU A 51 22.68 20.06 3.21
N GLN A 52 22.52 20.03 4.54
CA GLN A 52 23.04 21.10 5.40
C GLN A 52 24.57 21.17 5.35
N MET A 53 25.27 20.03 5.44
CA MET A 53 26.73 20.00 5.33
C MET A 53 27.20 20.58 4.00
N TYR A 54 26.58 20.19 2.89
CA TYR A 54 26.89 20.74 1.57
C TYR A 54 26.65 22.25 1.51
N LYS A 55 25.49 22.72 1.98
CA LYS A 55 25.11 24.15 1.99
C LYS A 55 26.09 25.04 2.77
N TYR A 56 26.65 24.53 3.86
CA TYR A 56 27.59 25.29 4.70
C TYR A 56 29.06 25.01 4.40
N THR A 57 29.37 24.20 3.39
CA THR A 57 30.74 23.93 2.93
C THR A 57 31.09 24.86 1.76
N PRO A 58 32.11 25.73 1.87
CA PRO A 58 32.52 26.62 0.77
C PRO A 58 32.99 25.85 -0.46
N GLU A 59 32.81 26.42 -1.65
CA GLU A 59 33.25 25.82 -2.93
C GLU A 59 34.75 25.56 -3.00
N SER A 60 35.55 26.32 -2.26
CA SER A 60 37.00 26.15 -2.17
C SER A 60 37.43 24.95 -1.34
N HIS A 61 36.51 24.33 -0.58
CA HIS A 61 36.82 23.20 0.28
C HIS A 61 36.91 21.91 -0.55
N PRO A 62 37.92 21.04 -0.32
CA PRO A 62 38.08 19.80 -1.09
C PRO A 62 36.86 18.88 -1.04
N ASP A 63 36.08 18.92 0.05
CA ASP A 63 34.88 18.11 0.22
C ASP A 63 33.61 18.68 -0.45
N HIS A 64 33.64 19.90 -1.01
CA HIS A 64 32.44 20.51 -1.60
C HIS A 64 31.88 19.67 -2.77
N ALA A 65 32.73 19.28 -3.72
CA ALA A 65 32.31 18.46 -4.87
C ALA A 65 31.92 17.02 -4.47
N PRO A 66 32.67 16.31 -3.59
CA PRO A 66 32.20 15.04 -3.03
C PRO A 66 30.86 15.13 -2.30
N LEU A 67 30.63 16.19 -1.50
CA LEU A 67 29.37 16.39 -0.79
C LEU A 67 28.20 16.61 -1.75
N ALA A 68 28.40 17.34 -2.85
CA ALA A 68 27.37 17.50 -3.88
C ALA A 68 26.92 16.16 -4.44
N GLN A 69 27.87 15.26 -4.75
CA GLN A 69 27.56 13.92 -5.25
C GLN A 69 26.83 13.07 -4.19
N VAL A 70 27.31 13.08 -2.95
CA VAL A 70 26.70 12.33 -1.85
C VAL A 70 25.26 12.77 -1.59
N VAL A 71 24.94 14.06 -1.75
CA VAL A 71 23.57 14.57 -1.63
C VAL A 71 22.65 14.01 -2.72
N VAL A 72 23.15 13.82 -3.95
CA VAL A 72 22.39 13.16 -5.02
C VAL A 72 22.16 11.69 -4.67
N ASP A 73 23.23 10.97 -4.33
CA ASP A 73 23.16 9.53 -4.06
C ASP A 73 22.21 9.21 -2.89
N ILE A 74 22.22 10.01 -1.81
CA ILE A 74 21.35 9.78 -0.65
C ILE A 74 19.88 10.09 -0.96
N ARG A 75 19.59 11.01 -1.89
CA ARG A 75 18.23 11.27 -2.36
C ARG A 75 17.71 10.09 -3.18
N ASP A 76 18.52 9.54 -4.08
CA ASP A 76 18.15 8.36 -4.85
C ASP A 76 17.85 7.15 -3.94
N VAL A 77 18.66 6.96 -2.90
CA VAL A 77 18.39 5.93 -1.88
C VAL A 77 17.09 6.21 -1.12
N ALA A 78 16.82 7.47 -0.77
CA ALA A 78 15.58 7.85 -0.08
C ALA A 78 14.34 7.57 -0.94
N ASP A 79 14.39 7.93 -2.22
CA ASP A 79 13.31 7.68 -3.17
C ASP A 79 13.11 6.18 -3.41
N TYR A 80 14.19 5.43 -3.60
CA TYR A 80 14.13 3.97 -3.71
C TYR A 80 13.45 3.33 -2.49
N VAL A 81 13.81 3.75 -1.28
CA VAL A 81 13.20 3.20 -0.05
C VAL A 81 11.73 3.61 0.07
N ASN A 82 11.38 4.85 -0.30
CA ASN A 82 10.00 5.30 -0.33
C ASN A 82 9.15 4.48 -1.30
N ASP A 83 9.68 4.17 -2.48
CA ASP A 83 9.00 3.33 -3.46
C ASP A 83 8.82 1.89 -2.99
N LYS A 84 9.85 1.30 -2.37
CA LYS A 84 9.74 -0.04 -1.78
C LYS A 84 8.73 -0.08 -0.64
N LYS A 85 8.66 0.98 0.18
CA LYS A 85 7.63 1.11 1.21
C LYS A 85 6.23 1.14 0.59
N ARG A 86 6.00 1.99 -0.42
CA ARG A 86 4.70 2.07 -1.13
C ARG A 86 4.31 0.74 -1.75
N ALA A 87 5.25 0.02 -2.36
CA ALA A 87 5.01 -1.30 -2.92
C ALA A 87 4.62 -2.32 -1.84
N ALA A 88 5.31 -2.34 -0.70
CA ALA A 88 4.98 -3.23 0.41
C ALA A 88 3.61 -2.92 1.03
N GLU A 89 3.25 -1.64 1.16
CA GLU A 89 1.92 -1.21 1.64
C GLU A 89 0.81 -1.64 0.67
N SER A 90 1.03 -1.47 -0.64
CA SER A 90 0.09 -1.91 -1.68
C SER A 90 -0.10 -3.43 -1.66
N GLN A 91 0.99 -4.21 -1.58
CA GLN A 91 0.89 -5.67 -1.45
C GLN A 91 0.14 -6.10 -0.18
N MET A 92 0.33 -5.37 0.93
CA MET A 92 -0.41 -5.65 2.16
C MET A 92 -1.91 -5.36 1.99
N GLN A 93 -2.31 -4.32 1.25
CA GLN A 93 -3.71 -4.09 0.90
C GLN A 93 -4.28 -5.21 0.04
N VAL A 94 -3.57 -5.64 -1.00
CA VAL A 94 -3.99 -6.77 -1.85
C VAL A 94 -4.24 -8.02 -1.00
N LYS A 95 -3.36 -8.32 -0.05
CA LYS A 95 -3.54 -9.44 0.89
C LYS A 95 -4.78 -9.27 1.77
N LYS A 96 -5.07 -8.06 2.27
CA LYS A 96 -6.27 -7.79 3.07
C LYS A 96 -7.55 -8.00 2.26
N CYS A 97 -7.56 -7.63 0.98
CA CYS A 97 -8.67 -7.90 0.08
C CYS A 97 -8.81 -9.42 -0.13
N TYR A 98 -7.69 -10.12 -0.37
CA TYR A 98 -7.69 -11.59 -0.51
C TYR A 98 -8.34 -12.30 0.69
N ASP A 99 -7.99 -11.92 1.92
CA ASP A 99 -8.55 -12.54 3.13
C ASP A 99 -10.09 -12.35 3.27
N GLN A 100 -10.66 -11.35 2.58
CA GLN A 100 -12.09 -11.05 2.54
C GLN A 100 -12.85 -11.76 1.42
N ILE A 101 -12.14 -12.23 0.38
CA ILE A 101 -12.74 -12.87 -0.78
C ILE A 101 -12.60 -14.39 -0.62
N THR A 102 -13.68 -15.14 -0.81
CA THR A 102 -13.67 -16.61 -0.72
C THR A 102 -14.10 -17.26 -2.03
N GLY A 103 -13.45 -18.36 -2.40
CA GLY A 103 -13.82 -19.15 -3.58
C GLY A 103 -13.20 -18.69 -4.90
N VAL A 104 -12.08 -17.96 -4.83
CA VAL A 104 -11.35 -17.50 -6.01
C VAL A 104 -10.54 -18.69 -6.54
N GLY A 105 -10.75 -19.07 -7.79
CA GLY A 105 -10.10 -20.24 -8.42
C GLY A 105 -8.70 -19.97 -8.97
N PHE A 106 -8.15 -18.77 -8.76
CA PHE A 106 -6.87 -18.33 -9.30
C PHE A 106 -6.05 -17.58 -8.24
N GLU A 107 -4.75 -17.40 -8.52
CA GLU A 107 -3.82 -16.74 -7.60
C GLU A 107 -3.99 -15.23 -7.62
N LEU A 108 -4.53 -14.69 -6.52
CA LEU A 108 -4.77 -13.25 -6.38
C LEU A 108 -3.51 -12.46 -6.02
N VAL A 109 -2.52 -13.10 -5.41
CA VAL A 109 -1.31 -12.42 -4.91
C VAL A 109 -0.22 -12.54 -5.98
N SER A 110 -0.13 -11.55 -6.85
CA SER A 110 0.97 -11.40 -7.81
C SER A 110 1.92 -10.26 -7.38
N PRO A 111 3.24 -10.37 -7.58
CA PRO A 111 4.20 -9.31 -7.26
C PRO A 111 3.90 -7.97 -7.94
N SER A 112 3.28 -7.99 -9.13
CA SER A 112 2.94 -6.82 -9.94
C SER A 112 1.53 -6.27 -9.67
N ARG A 113 0.71 -6.99 -8.89
CA ARG A 113 -0.67 -6.59 -8.60
C ARG A 113 -0.72 -5.54 -7.51
N ARG A 114 -1.45 -4.47 -7.77
CA ARG A 114 -1.63 -3.30 -6.90
C ARG A 114 -3.12 -3.02 -6.77
N TYR A 115 -3.55 -2.85 -5.52
CA TYR A 115 -4.90 -2.42 -5.20
C TYR A 115 -5.11 -0.97 -5.67
N VAL A 116 -6.27 -0.68 -6.25
CA VAL A 116 -6.67 0.65 -6.73
C VAL A 116 -7.89 1.15 -5.96
N TYR A 117 -8.98 0.37 -5.91
CA TYR A 117 -10.24 0.81 -5.30
C TYR A 117 -11.15 -0.36 -4.90
N GLU A 118 -12.12 -0.12 -4.00
CA GLU A 118 -13.18 -1.05 -3.62
C GLU A 118 -14.48 -0.31 -3.31
N GLY A 119 -15.64 -0.93 -3.59
CA GLY A 119 -16.92 -0.27 -3.31
C GLY A 119 -18.14 -1.04 -3.81
N PHE A 120 -19.33 -0.52 -3.51
CA PHE A 120 -20.59 -1.03 -4.04
C PHE A 120 -20.89 -0.39 -5.41
N LEU A 121 -21.22 -1.22 -6.38
CA LEU A 121 -21.71 -0.84 -7.71
C LEU A 121 -23.01 -1.57 -8.02
N PHE A 122 -23.80 -1.01 -8.93
CA PHE A 122 -25.01 -1.66 -9.44
C PHE A 122 -24.73 -2.26 -10.83
N GLU A 123 -24.86 -3.57 -10.93
CA GLU A 123 -24.79 -4.32 -12.18
C GLU A 123 -26.20 -4.51 -12.74
N LEU A 124 -26.41 -4.17 -14.02
CA LEU A 124 -27.66 -4.43 -14.71
C LEU A 124 -27.62 -5.85 -15.31
N ASP A 125 -28.48 -6.74 -14.83
CA ASP A 125 -28.63 -8.11 -15.35
C ASP A 125 -29.22 -8.09 -16.78
N GLU A 126 -29.10 -9.21 -17.53
CA GLU A 126 -29.67 -9.39 -18.87
C GLU A 126 -31.19 -9.12 -18.92
N LYS A 127 -31.85 -9.27 -17.77
CA LYS A 127 -33.28 -9.00 -17.55
C LYS A 127 -33.57 -7.56 -17.08
N GLN A 128 -32.62 -6.63 -17.26
CA GLN A 128 -32.69 -5.22 -16.82
C GLN A 128 -32.98 -5.02 -15.33
N ARG A 129 -32.48 -5.94 -14.49
CA ARG A 129 -32.62 -5.82 -13.03
C ARG A 129 -31.32 -5.31 -12.44
N LEU A 130 -31.39 -4.22 -11.69
CA LEU A 130 -30.25 -3.70 -10.93
C LEU A 130 -29.93 -4.65 -9.78
N ARG A 131 -28.68 -5.08 -9.70
CA ARG A 131 -28.14 -5.90 -8.61
C ARG A 131 -26.97 -5.16 -7.99
N GLU A 132 -27.06 -4.93 -6.68
CA GLU A 132 -25.94 -4.37 -5.93
C GLU A 132 -24.83 -5.43 -5.76
N ARG A 133 -23.60 -5.03 -6.06
CA ARG A 133 -22.41 -5.86 -6.07
C ARG A 133 -21.28 -5.09 -5.41
N TYR A 134 -20.49 -5.77 -4.57
CA TYR A 134 -19.24 -5.20 -4.08
C TYR A 134 -18.12 -5.58 -5.05
N VAL A 135 -17.30 -4.61 -5.44
CA VAL A 135 -16.22 -4.79 -6.41
C VAL A 135 -14.87 -4.45 -5.82
N PHE A 136 -13.83 -5.11 -6.35
CA PHE A 136 -12.43 -4.80 -6.07
C PHE A 136 -11.72 -4.50 -7.39
N LEU A 137 -11.09 -3.34 -7.47
CA LEU A 137 -10.32 -2.90 -8.62
C LEU A 137 -8.83 -2.94 -8.29
N PHE A 138 -8.08 -3.65 -9.12
CA PHE A 138 -6.63 -3.71 -9.15
C PHE A 138 -6.11 -3.09 -10.46
N ASN A 139 -4.80 -2.90 -10.55
CA ASN A 139 -4.17 -2.36 -11.76
C ASN A 139 -4.26 -3.27 -12.99
N ASP A 140 -4.42 -4.58 -12.78
CA ASP A 140 -4.45 -5.60 -13.83
C ASP A 140 -5.78 -6.39 -13.85
N LEU A 141 -6.63 -6.20 -12.84
CA LEU A 141 -7.75 -7.08 -12.55
C LEU A 141 -8.94 -6.33 -11.97
N PHE A 142 -10.14 -6.65 -12.42
CA PHE A 142 -11.39 -6.19 -11.80
C PHE A 142 -12.22 -7.38 -11.33
N LEU A 143 -12.63 -7.35 -10.06
CA LEU A 143 -13.39 -8.43 -9.42
C LEU A 143 -14.75 -7.96 -8.98
N VAL A 144 -15.75 -8.77 -9.32
CA VAL A 144 -17.14 -8.58 -8.87
C VAL A 144 -17.49 -9.71 -7.91
N SER A 145 -18.00 -9.36 -6.72
CA SER A 145 -18.45 -10.36 -5.74
C SER A 145 -19.89 -10.79 -6.00
N ALA A 146 -20.19 -12.09 -5.83
CA ALA A 146 -21.51 -12.63 -6.14
C ALA A 146 -22.50 -12.59 -4.96
N HIS A 147 -22.02 -12.60 -3.71
CA HIS A 147 -22.87 -12.49 -2.52
C HIS A 147 -22.04 -12.21 -1.26
N GLN A 148 -22.52 -11.36 -0.36
CA GLN A 148 -21.89 -11.15 0.95
C GLN A 148 -22.51 -12.11 1.98
N LYS A 149 -21.73 -13.04 2.52
CA LYS A 149 -22.13 -13.87 3.68
C LYS A 149 -21.04 -13.78 4.75
N ASN A 150 -21.42 -13.47 6.00
CA ASN A 150 -20.51 -13.34 7.14
C ASN A 150 -19.33 -12.38 6.93
N ARG A 151 -19.57 -11.16 6.42
CA ARG A 151 -18.53 -10.14 6.14
C ARG A 151 -17.43 -10.61 5.18
N LYS A 152 -17.64 -11.72 4.48
CA LYS A 152 -16.79 -12.23 3.40
C LYS A 152 -17.58 -12.19 2.09
N PHE A 153 -16.87 -11.92 1.01
CA PHE A 153 -17.42 -11.81 -0.33
C PHE A 153 -17.27 -13.16 -1.03
N GLY A 154 -18.38 -13.85 -1.24
CA GLY A 154 -18.42 -15.15 -1.91
C GLY A 154 -18.28 -15.02 -3.43
N SER A 155 -17.37 -15.80 -4.00
CA SER A 155 -17.05 -15.91 -5.43
C SER A 155 -17.97 -16.90 -6.17
N THR A 156 -19.29 -16.87 -5.95
CA THR A 156 -20.19 -17.74 -6.72
C THR A 156 -20.35 -17.32 -8.19
N ASN A 157 -19.70 -16.23 -8.64
CA ASN A 157 -19.59 -15.78 -10.04
C ASN A 157 -18.57 -14.63 -10.12
N THR A 158 -17.33 -14.82 -9.65
CA THR A 158 -16.30 -13.80 -9.82
C THR A 158 -15.85 -13.80 -11.27
N ARG A 159 -16.32 -12.81 -12.03
CA ARG A 159 -15.82 -12.52 -13.37
C ARG A 159 -14.49 -11.81 -13.20
N GLU A 160 -13.43 -12.46 -13.67
CA GLU A 160 -12.13 -11.82 -13.88
C GLU A 160 -12.21 -11.05 -15.20
N LEU A 161 -11.95 -9.75 -15.11
CA LEU A 161 -11.67 -8.93 -16.29
C LEU A 161 -10.19 -8.58 -16.22
N ASP A 162 -9.40 -9.28 -17.03
CA ASP A 162 -8.00 -8.93 -17.28
C ASP A 162 -7.99 -7.62 -18.09
N LEU A 163 -7.51 -6.56 -17.45
CA LEU A 163 -7.44 -5.21 -18.03
C LEU A 163 -6.28 -5.06 -19.01
N THR A 164 -5.40 -6.06 -19.11
CA THR A 164 -4.19 -6.02 -19.96
C THR A 164 -4.35 -6.73 -21.30
N GLN A 165 -5.36 -7.62 -21.44
CA GLN A 165 -5.56 -8.45 -22.63
C GLN A 165 -6.83 -8.11 -23.43
N ASN A 166 -7.69 -7.22 -22.95
CA ASN A 166 -9.00 -6.96 -23.54
C ASN A 166 -9.11 -5.52 -24.09
N GLU A 167 -8.78 -5.34 -25.38
CA GLU A 167 -9.11 -4.11 -26.12
C GLU A 167 -10.63 -3.94 -26.34
N GLU A 168 -11.43 -5.01 -26.17
CA GLU A 168 -12.88 -5.03 -26.46
C GLU A 168 -13.81 -4.76 -25.26
N PHE A 169 -13.31 -4.66 -24.04
CA PHE A 169 -14.14 -4.39 -22.84
C PHE A 169 -13.88 -3.00 -22.24
N ALA A 170 -13.65 -2.02 -23.11
CA ALA A 170 -14.02 -0.65 -22.78
C ALA A 170 -15.55 -0.62 -22.56
N TYR A 171 -16.00 -0.83 -21.32
CA TYR A 171 -17.32 -0.34 -20.93
C TYR A 171 -17.28 1.16 -21.15
N LYS A 172 -17.85 1.55 -22.29
CA LYS A 172 -18.16 2.90 -22.68
C LYS A 172 -19.13 3.42 -21.63
N TYR A 173 -18.62 4.01 -20.56
CA TYR A 173 -19.40 4.98 -19.80
C TYR A 173 -19.58 6.19 -20.71
N SER A 174 -20.54 6.11 -21.63
CA SER A 174 -21.21 7.31 -22.11
C SER A 174 -22.10 7.76 -20.96
N VAL A 175 -21.60 8.71 -20.19
CA VAL A 175 -22.41 9.46 -19.25
C VAL A 175 -23.28 10.41 -20.09
N GLU A 176 -24.35 9.90 -20.69
CA GLU A 176 -25.41 10.76 -21.19
C GLU A 176 -26.19 11.28 -19.98
N GLY A 177 -25.87 12.49 -19.54
CA GLY A 177 -26.69 13.24 -18.58
C GLY A 177 -26.03 13.72 -17.29
N PHE A 178 -24.70 13.92 -17.23
CA PHE A 178 -24.09 14.73 -16.16
C PHE A 178 -23.46 16.00 -16.74
N GLU A 179 -24.32 16.96 -17.10
CA GLU A 179 -23.95 18.36 -17.04
C GLU A 179 -23.87 18.76 -15.56
N GLY A 180 -22.72 19.27 -15.13
CA GLY A 180 -22.60 19.99 -13.86
C GLY A 180 -22.06 19.18 -12.69
N MET A 181 -20.81 18.76 -12.77
CA MET A 181 -19.97 18.75 -11.57
C MET A 181 -18.58 19.24 -11.96
N GLU A 182 -18.35 20.54 -11.74
CA GLU A 182 -17.03 21.13 -11.81
C GLU A 182 -16.09 20.34 -10.90
N VAL A 183 -15.07 19.75 -11.51
CA VAL A 183 -13.95 19.16 -10.81
C VAL A 183 -13.17 20.36 -10.26
N SER A 184 -13.37 20.68 -8.98
CA SER A 184 -12.49 21.58 -8.27
C SER A 184 -11.11 20.92 -8.21
N GLU A 185 -10.18 21.48 -8.97
CA GLU A 185 -8.75 21.20 -8.89
C GLU A 185 -8.30 21.35 -7.43
N CYS A 186 -7.95 20.23 -6.80
CA CYS A 186 -7.10 20.28 -5.63
C CYS A 186 -5.67 20.47 -6.14
N GLU A 187 -5.23 21.73 -6.22
CA GLU A 187 -3.83 22.10 -6.35
C GLU A 187 -3.01 21.55 -5.16
N TYR A 188 -1.74 21.28 -5.47
CA TYR A 188 -0.70 20.59 -4.69
C TYR A 188 -0.42 21.14 -3.28
#